data_AF-A0A183DCW7-F1
#
_entry.id   AF-A0A183DCW7-F1
#
_cell.length_a   1.000
_cell.length_b   1.000
_cell.length_c   1.000
_cell.angle_alpha   90.00
_cell.angle_beta   90.00
_cell.angle_gamma   90.00
#
_symmetry.space_group_name_H-M   'P 1'
#
loop_
_entity.id
_entity.type
_entity.pdbx_description
1 polymer ?
#
loop_
_entity_poly.entity_id
_entity_poly.type
_entity_poly.pdbx_seq_one_letter_code
_entity_poly.pdbx_strand_id
1 'polypeptide(L)'
;MLTYLGRYSVALDDTHLEVILNEHTNPPPSSRNAESSVVRMEIHSDCSHQSEVRSPSGRGFFCPQCGARYCSLPVECRICKLILISAPQLARSLHNLLPLPAFQEIDTTDGLAFFCALVICEINFPV
;
A
#
# COMPACT_ATOMS: atom_id res chain seq x y z
N MET A 1 -11.38 27.72 -21.24
CA MET A 1 -11.67 27.95 -19.81
C MET A 1 -11.20 26.71 -19.08
N LEU A 2 -10.03 26.76 -18.45
CA LEU A 2 -9.32 25.59 -17.93
C LEU A 2 -9.97 25.11 -16.62
N THR A 3 -10.59 23.94 -16.62
CA THR A 3 -11.11 23.27 -15.42
C THR A 3 -10.00 22.41 -14.81
N TYR A 4 -9.21 22.99 -13.90
CA TYR A 4 -8.31 22.21 -13.03
C TYR A 4 -9.16 21.41 -12.03
N LEU A 5 -9.23 20.09 -12.22
CA LEU A 5 -9.99 19.14 -11.40
C LEU A 5 -9.30 18.85 -10.03
N GLY A 6 -8.79 19.88 -9.37
CA GLY A 6 -8.14 19.79 -8.06
C GLY A 6 -9.00 20.39 -6.94
N ARG A 7 -8.90 19.84 -5.73
CA ARG A 7 -9.45 20.48 -4.52
C ARG A 7 -8.44 21.49 -3.97
N TYR A 8 -8.94 22.62 -3.47
CA TYR A 8 -8.12 23.62 -2.79
C TYR A 8 -8.65 23.79 -1.35
N SER A 9 -7.73 23.80 -0.39
CA SER A 9 -8.03 23.99 1.03
C SER A 9 -7.05 25.01 1.62
N VAL A 10 -7.53 25.87 2.54
CA VAL A 10 -6.70 26.87 3.24
C VAL A 10 -6.53 26.42 4.68
N ALA A 11 -5.29 26.30 5.15
CA ALA A 11 -4.99 25.96 6.53
C ALA A 11 -5.35 27.13 7.46
N LEU A 12 -6.00 26.81 8.58
CA LEU A 12 -6.45 27.79 9.59
C LEU A 12 -5.57 27.72 10.84
N ASP A 13 -5.22 26.51 11.27
CA ASP A 13 -4.38 26.18 12.42
C ASP A 13 -3.43 25.03 12.07
N ASP A 14 -2.42 24.76 12.92
CA ASP A 14 -1.45 23.67 12.71
C ASP A 14 -2.12 22.28 12.67
N THR A 15 -3.12 22.05 13.52
CA THR A 15 -3.92 20.82 13.52
C THR A 15 -4.73 20.66 12.24
N HIS A 16 -5.28 21.76 11.71
CA HIS A 16 -6.01 21.76 10.44
C HIS A 16 -5.06 21.45 9.27
N LEU A 17 -3.83 21.95 9.30
CA LEU A 17 -2.81 21.63 8.30
C LEU A 17 -2.48 20.13 8.29
N GLU A 18 -2.30 19.50 9.46
CA GLU A 18 -2.05 18.05 9.54
C GLU A 18 -3.19 17.23 8.95
N VAL A 19 -4.45 17.64 9.20
CA VAL A 19 -5.63 16.99 8.61
C VAL A 19 -5.64 17.14 7.09
N ILE A 20 -5.40 18.35 6.57
CA ILE A 20 -5.35 18.60 5.13
C ILE A 20 -4.25 17.75 4.48
N LEU A 21 -3.06 17.70 5.08
CA LEU A 21 -1.95 16.90 4.57
C LEU A 21 -2.29 15.41 4.57
N ASN A 22 -2.89 14.92 5.66
CA ASN A 22 -3.28 13.52 5.78
C ASN A 22 -4.35 13.13 4.75
N GLU A 23 -5.31 14.02 4.44
CA GLU A 23 -6.33 13.77 3.41
C GLU A 23 -5.70 13.52 2.03
N HIS A 24 -4.63 14.24 1.70
CA HIS A 24 -3.91 14.10 0.42
C HIS A 24 -2.97 12.90 0.37
N THR A 25 -2.73 12.20 1.48
CA THR A 25 -1.95 10.95 1.48
C THR A 25 -2.73 9.79 0.87
N ASN A 26 -4.07 9.86 0.92
CA ASN A 26 -4.93 8.84 0.31
C ASN A 26 -5.02 9.07 -1.20
N PRO A 27 -4.76 8.04 -2.02
CA PRO A 27 -4.87 8.18 -3.46
C PRO A 27 -6.31 8.59 -3.82
N PRO A 28 -6.51 9.62 -4.67
CA PRO A 28 -7.84 10.02 -5.09
C PRO A 28 -8.53 8.86 -5.82
N PRO A 29 -9.86 8.72 -5.72
CA PRO A 29 -10.58 7.68 -6.43
C PRO A 29 -10.39 7.87 -7.94
N SER A 30 -9.69 6.93 -8.57
CA SER A 30 -9.53 6.89 -10.02
C SER A 30 -10.84 6.49 -10.69
N SER A 31 -11.12 7.03 -11.89
CA SER A 31 -12.24 6.55 -12.71
C SER A 31 -12.10 5.05 -12.99
N ARG A 32 -13.23 4.33 -13.07
CA ARG A 32 -13.30 2.87 -13.21
C ARG A 32 -12.56 2.27 -14.43
N ASN A 33 -12.02 3.09 -15.34
CA ASN A 33 -11.43 2.68 -16.62
C ASN A 33 -9.91 2.87 -16.69
N ALA A 34 -9.21 2.88 -15.55
CA ALA A 34 -7.74 2.84 -15.57
C ALA A 34 -7.28 1.42 -15.91
N GLU A 35 -6.82 1.21 -17.15
CA GLU A 35 -6.14 -0.04 -17.53
C GLU A 35 -4.82 -0.14 -16.75
N SER A 36 -4.67 -1.18 -15.92
CA SER A 36 -3.43 -1.44 -15.18
C SER A 36 -2.99 -2.88 -15.36
N SER A 37 -1.83 -3.10 -15.98
CA SER A 37 -1.18 -4.42 -16.08
C SER A 37 -0.08 -4.53 -15.02
N VAL A 38 -0.40 -5.19 -13.91
CA VAL A 38 0.53 -5.40 -12.79
C VAL A 38 0.83 -6.88 -12.66
N VAL A 39 2.11 -7.23 -12.61
CA VAL A 39 2.55 -8.61 -12.44
C VAL A 39 3.31 -8.75 -11.13
N ARG A 40 2.81 -9.63 -10.26
CA ARG A 40 3.47 -10.01 -9.01
C ARG A 40 4.68 -10.87 -9.36
N MET A 41 5.81 -10.58 -8.73
CA MET A 41 7.05 -11.31 -8.96
C MET A 41 7.47 -12.16 -7.77
N GLU A 42 8.17 -13.25 -8.07
CA GLU A 42 8.81 -14.13 -7.10
C GLU A 42 10.22 -13.62 -6.73
N ILE A 43 10.57 -13.76 -5.45
CA ILE A 43 11.87 -13.33 -4.92
C ILE A 43 12.89 -14.43 -5.23
N HIS A 44 13.97 -14.09 -5.93
CA HIS A 44 15.09 -15.01 -6.14
C HIS A 44 16.35 -14.50 -5.43
N SER A 45 17.22 -15.43 -5.05
CA SER A 45 18.39 -15.18 -4.19
C SER A 45 19.68 -14.88 -4.96
N ASP A 46 19.58 -14.44 -6.21
CA ASP A 46 20.77 -14.11 -7.00
C ASP A 46 20.63 -12.77 -7.71
N CYS A 47 21.23 -11.72 -7.16
CA CYS A 47 21.47 -10.41 -7.79
C CYS A 47 22.94 -9.98 -7.66
N SER A 48 23.81 -10.75 -8.31
CA SER A 48 25.22 -10.44 -8.48
C SER A 48 25.43 -9.43 -9.62
N HIS A 49 25.40 -8.13 -9.32
CA HIS A 49 25.88 -7.06 -10.20
C HIS A 49 27.22 -6.52 -9.65
N GLN A 50 28.23 -6.35 -10.51
CA GLN A 50 29.52 -5.72 -10.19
C GLN A 50 29.41 -4.20 -10.09
N SER A 51 28.54 -3.68 -9.22
CA SER A 51 28.52 -2.25 -8.89
C SER A 51 28.73 -2.07 -7.39
N GLU A 52 29.54 -1.07 -7.03
CA GLU A 52 30.27 -0.88 -5.76
C GLU A 52 29.42 -0.72 -4.48
N VAL A 53 28.12 -0.98 -4.53
CA VAL A 53 27.24 -0.96 -3.35
C VAL A 53 26.74 -2.38 -3.11
N ARG A 54 27.56 -3.17 -2.40
CA ARG A 54 27.18 -4.49 -1.91
C ARG A 54 26.06 -4.34 -0.89
N SER A 55 24.82 -4.56 -1.32
CA SER A 55 23.81 -5.06 -0.38
C SER A 55 24.18 -6.53 -0.08
N PRO A 56 24.48 -6.92 1.17
CA PRO A 56 24.97 -8.27 1.52
C PRO A 56 23.88 -9.35 1.40
N SER A 57 22.73 -9.01 0.84
CA SER A 57 21.61 -9.89 0.56
C SER A 57 21.36 -9.86 -0.93
N GLY A 58 21.98 -10.79 -1.68
CA GLY A 58 21.91 -10.89 -3.13
C GLY A 58 20.52 -11.24 -3.67
N ARG A 59 19.46 -10.55 -3.25
CA ARG A 59 18.09 -10.80 -3.66
C ARG A 59 17.79 -10.03 -4.94
N GLY A 60 17.32 -10.74 -5.96
CA GLY A 60 17.02 -10.25 -7.28
C GLY A 60 15.63 -10.64 -7.73
N PHE A 61 15.05 -9.82 -8.60
CA PHE A 61 13.74 -10.07 -9.19
C PHE A 61 13.92 -10.32 -10.67
N PHE A 62 13.30 -11.38 -11.17
CA PHE A 62 13.23 -11.63 -12.61
C PHE A 62 11.93 -11.05 -13.18
N CYS A 63 11.77 -11.02 -14.50
CA CYS A 63 10.47 -10.76 -15.12
C CYS A 63 9.93 -12.09 -15.65
N PRO A 64 8.68 -12.48 -15.35
CA PRO A 64 8.18 -13.80 -15.74
C PRO A 64 7.89 -13.89 -17.25
N GLN A 65 7.72 -12.75 -17.93
CA GLN A 65 7.49 -12.73 -19.38
C GLN A 65 8.78 -12.73 -20.21
N CYS A 66 9.86 -12.08 -19.75
CA CYS A 66 11.06 -11.87 -20.57
C CYS A 66 12.37 -12.32 -19.92
N GLY A 67 12.35 -12.77 -18.67
CA GLY A 67 13.54 -13.20 -17.94
C GLY A 67 14.52 -12.08 -17.54
N ALA A 68 14.18 -10.81 -17.76
CA ALA A 68 15.03 -9.67 -17.38
C ALA A 68 15.22 -9.59 -15.85
N ARG A 69 16.42 -9.21 -15.40
CA ARG A 69 16.81 -9.14 -13.98
C ARG A 69 16.78 -7.70 -13.48
N TYR A 70 16.21 -7.50 -12.28
CA TYR A 70 16.10 -6.22 -11.59
C TYR A 70 16.56 -6.37 -10.13
N CYS A 71 17.34 -5.39 -9.66
CA CYS A 71 17.87 -5.38 -8.29
C CYS A 71 16.97 -4.65 -7.30
N SER A 72 16.02 -3.84 -7.78
CA SER A 72 15.10 -3.04 -6.97
C SER A 72 13.70 -3.07 -7.58
N LEU A 73 12.67 -3.02 -6.73
CA LEU A 73 11.27 -2.88 -7.11
C LEU A 73 10.64 -1.74 -6.30
N PRO A 74 9.69 -0.97 -6.84
CA PRO A 74 8.94 -1.18 -8.10
C PRO A 74 9.65 -0.62 -9.34
N VAL A 75 9.59 -1.34 -10.47
CA VAL A 75 10.21 -0.93 -11.75
C VAL A 75 9.35 -1.36 -12.95
N GLU A 76 9.29 -0.53 -13.98
CA GLU A 76 8.73 -0.91 -15.30
C GLU A 76 9.77 -1.71 -16.10
N CYS A 77 9.37 -2.91 -16.56
CA CYS A 77 10.25 -3.74 -17.35
C CYS A 77 10.58 -3.10 -18.71
N ARG A 78 11.88 -2.97 -19.04
CA ARG A 78 12.33 -2.34 -20.29
C ARG A 78 11.97 -3.13 -21.56
N ILE A 79 11.76 -4.44 -21.44
CA ILE A 79 11.50 -5.35 -22.57
C ILE A 79 10.00 -5.52 -22.81
N CYS A 80 9.24 -5.94 -21.79
CA CYS A 80 7.81 -6.25 -21.92
C CYS A 80 6.87 -5.14 -21.40
N LYS A 81 7.41 -4.03 -20.87
CA LYS A 81 6.61 -2.87 -20.43
C LYS A 81 5.63 -3.13 -19.29
N LEU A 82 5.77 -4.26 -18.59
CA LEU A 82 4.98 -4.59 -17.41
C LEU A 82 5.52 -3.89 -16.15
N ILE A 83 4.62 -3.46 -15.27
CA ILE A 83 4.99 -2.97 -13.94
C ILE A 83 5.27 -4.15 -13.03
N LEU A 84 6.51 -4.21 -12.53
CA LEU A 84 6.97 -5.23 -11.61
C LEU A 84 6.85 -4.69 -10.17
N ILE A 85 6.11 -5.42 -9.34
CA ILE A 85 5.90 -5.08 -7.92
C ILE A 85 5.98 -6.32 -7.04
N SER A 86 6.47 -6.15 -5.81
CA SER A 86 6.49 -7.24 -4.83
C SER A 86 5.12 -7.45 -4.18
N ALA A 87 4.84 -8.67 -3.72
CA ALA A 87 3.61 -9.01 -3.01
C ALA A 87 3.32 -8.09 -1.79
N PRO A 88 4.30 -7.73 -0.93
CA PRO A 88 4.05 -6.82 0.20
C PRO A 88 3.71 -5.39 -0.23
N GLN A 89 4.36 -4.88 -1.28
CA GLN A 89 4.08 -3.55 -1.82
C GLN A 89 2.66 -3.48 -2.39
N LEU A 90 2.23 -4.54 -3.10
CA LEU A 90 0.86 -4.66 -3.59
C LEU A 90 -0.14 -4.74 -2.43
N ALA A 91 0.13 -5.54 -1.41
CA ALA A 91 -0.76 -5.68 -0.25
C ALA A 91 -1.00 -4.34 0.46
N ARG A 92 0.02 -3.48 0.58
CA ARG A 92 -0.14 -2.13 1.14
C ARG A 92 -1.10 -1.27 0.32
N SER A 93 -1.02 -1.33 -1.01
CA SER A 93 -1.96 -0.62 -1.89
C SER A 93 -3.36 -1.24 -1.91
N LEU A 94 -3.49 -2.55 -1.65
CA LEU A 94 -4.77 -3.24 -1.67
C LEU A 94 -5.72 -2.76 -0.56
N HIS A 95 -5.21 -2.33 0.60
CA HIS A 95 -6.04 -1.75 1.66
C HIS A 95 -6.83 -0.52 1.18
N ASN A 96 -6.29 0.25 0.23
CA ASN A 96 -7.00 1.39 -0.35
C ASN A 96 -8.04 0.97 -1.39
N LEU A 97 -7.82 -0.18 -2.04
CA LEU A 97 -8.76 -0.75 -3.03
C LEU A 97 -9.89 -1.56 -2.37
N LEU A 98 -9.67 -2.07 -1.16
CA LEU A 98 -10.61 -2.87 -0.38
C LEU A 98 -10.75 -2.27 1.03
N PRO A 99 -11.41 -1.10 1.17
CA PRO A 99 -11.64 -0.50 2.47
C PRO A 99 -12.51 -1.41 3.34
N LEU A 100 -12.16 -1.51 4.62
CA LEU A 100 -12.94 -2.27 5.59
C LEU A 100 -14.27 -1.55 5.88
N PRO A 101 -15.38 -2.29 6.11
CA PRO A 101 -16.61 -1.69 6.57
C PRO A 101 -16.41 -1.07 7.95
N ALA A 102 -17.08 0.06 8.20
CA ALA A 102 -17.11 0.66 9.53
C ALA A 102 -17.73 -0.33 10.54
N PHE A 103 -17.19 -0.35 11.75
CA PHE A 103 -17.77 -1.13 12.83
C PHE A 103 -19.13 -0.55 13.24
N GLN A 104 -20.08 -1.42 13.57
CA GLN A 104 -21.34 -1.01 14.15
C GLN A 104 -21.14 -0.77 15.64
N GLU A 105 -21.34 0.47 16.08
CA GLU A 105 -21.35 0.81 17.50
C GLU A 105 -22.56 0.16 18.17
N ILE A 106 -22.32 -0.55 19.27
CA ILE A 106 -23.35 -1.18 20.10
C ILE A 106 -23.25 -0.63 21.52
N ASP A 107 -24.39 -0.28 22.10
CA ASP A 107 -24.46 0.18 23.49
C ASP A 107 -24.24 -1.01 24.43
N THR A 108 -23.30 -0.88 25.37
CA THR A 108 -22.89 -1.96 26.30
C THR A 108 -23.86 -2.11 27.48
N THR A 109 -25.17 -2.15 27.21
CA THR A 109 -26.18 -2.34 28.26
C THR A 109 -26.43 -3.81 28.60
N ASP A 110 -26.01 -4.73 27.73
CA ASP A 110 -26.27 -6.17 27.85
C ASP A 110 -24.99 -7.00 28.04
N GLY A 111 -24.11 -6.63 28.98
CA GLY A 111 -23.12 -7.51 29.64
C GLY A 111 -22.16 -8.37 28.79
N LEU A 112 -22.19 -8.26 27.46
CA LEU A 112 -21.45 -9.08 26.52
C LEU A 112 -20.58 -8.15 25.68
N ALA A 113 -19.40 -7.86 26.23
CA ALA A 113 -18.37 -7.22 25.46
C ALA A 113 -17.76 -8.27 24.50
N PHE A 114 -18.19 -8.24 23.24
CA PHE A 114 -17.59 -9.05 22.19
C PHE A 114 -16.28 -8.40 21.72
N PHE A 115 -15.25 -8.48 22.55
CA PHE A 115 -13.91 -8.13 22.10
C PHE A 115 -13.35 -9.23 21.20
N CYS A 116 -12.71 -8.79 20.11
CA CYS A 116 -11.86 -9.53 19.17
C CYS A 116 -12.09 -11.05 19.09
N ALA A 117 -12.70 -11.53 18.01
CA ALA A 117 -12.80 -12.97 17.70
C ALA A 117 -11.43 -13.66 17.43
N LEU A 118 -10.31 -13.03 17.82
CA LEU A 118 -9.00 -13.65 17.89
C LEU A 118 -8.48 -13.59 19.35
N VAL A 119 -8.13 -14.77 19.86
CA VAL A 119 -7.49 -15.04 21.15
C VAL A 119 -6.05 -14.48 21.18
N ILE A 120 -5.87 -13.17 21.09
CA ILE A 120 -4.57 -12.51 21.33
C ILE A 120 -4.81 -11.13 21.94
N CYS A 121 -5.37 -11.05 23.14
CA CYS A 121 -5.30 -9.86 23.98
C CYS A 121 -5.60 -10.23 25.44
N GLU A 122 -4.59 -10.71 26.17
CA GLU A 122 -4.55 -10.47 27.62
C GLU A 122 -4.26 -8.98 27.84
N ILE A 123 -5.29 -8.15 27.68
CA ILE A 123 -5.30 -6.79 28.22
C ILE A 123 -6.47 -6.71 29.17
N ASN A 124 -6.15 -7.01 30.42
CA ASN A 124 -6.95 -6.68 31.58
C ASN A 124 -7.24 -5.17 31.52
N PHE A 125 -8.51 -4.80 31.31
CA PHE A 125 -8.96 -3.42 31.44
C PHE A 125 -9.44 -3.26 32.89
N PRO A 126 -8.70 -2.54 33.76
CA PRO A 126 -9.24 -2.16 35.05
C PRO A 126 -10.31 -1.07 34.87
N VAL A 127 -11.34 -1.22 35.71
CA VAL A 127 -12.54 -0.39 35.89
C VAL A 127 -12.28 1.10 35.84
#